data_AF-A0A926QXY8-F1
#
_entry.id   AF-A0A926QXY8-F1
#
_cell.length_a   1.000
_cell.length_b   1.000
_cell.length_c   1.000
_cell.angle_alpha   90.00
_cell.angle_beta   90.00
_cell.angle_gamma   90.00
#
_symmetry.space_group_name_H-M   'P 1'
#
loop_
_entity.id
_entity.type
_entity.pdbx_description
1 polymer ?
#
loop_
_entity_poly.entity_id
_entity_poly.type
_entity_poly.pdbx_seq_one_letter_code
_entity_poly.pdbx_strand_id
1 'polypeptide(L)'
;MDPRAGGRVTDHPPRLLPWTGTEGKPCYLITDDHDGPVSRLADIAESVQLGAGGQLVAHAREILPDAPPGELRFLAECLTQALDDVLRVAQSRGRRLEGLE
;
A
#
# COMPACT_ATOMS: atom_id res chain seq x y z
N MET A 1 -24.63 -35.06 2.35
CA MET A 1 -24.59 -33.73 1.70
C MET A 1 -25.32 -32.78 2.63
N ASP A 2 -24.58 -32.04 3.45
CA ASP A 2 -25.11 -31.16 4.50
C ASP A 2 -25.07 -29.70 3.98
N PRO A 3 -26.20 -28.97 3.94
CA PRO A 3 -26.25 -27.60 3.41
C PRO A 3 -25.78 -26.53 4.41
N ARG A 4 -25.13 -26.90 5.53
CA ARG A 4 -24.70 -25.96 6.59
C ARG A 4 -23.21 -25.84 6.83
N ALA A 5 -22.36 -26.06 5.82
CA ALA A 5 -21.00 -25.55 5.84
C ALA A 5 -20.97 -24.05 5.49
N GLY A 6 -21.74 -23.24 6.22
CA GLY A 6 -21.55 -21.80 6.25
C GLY A 6 -20.23 -21.57 6.96
N GLY A 7 -19.17 -21.30 6.18
CA GLY A 7 -17.91 -20.82 6.73
C GLY A 7 -18.23 -19.69 7.69
N ARG A 8 -17.76 -19.80 8.93
CA ARG A 8 -17.85 -18.68 9.87
C ARG A 8 -17.11 -17.54 9.18
N VAL A 9 -17.85 -16.53 8.73
CA VAL A 9 -17.26 -15.23 8.40
C VAL A 9 -16.61 -14.82 9.71
N THR A 10 -15.30 -15.00 9.77
CA THR A 10 -14.54 -14.45 10.88
C THR A 10 -14.59 -12.95 10.70
N ASP A 11 -14.99 -12.23 11.74
CA ASP A 11 -15.31 -10.79 11.71
C ASP A 11 -14.01 -9.97 11.63
N HIS A 12 -13.20 -10.23 10.60
CA HIS A 12 -11.95 -9.53 10.38
C HIS A 12 -12.22 -8.30 9.53
N PRO A 13 -11.68 -7.13 9.93
CA PRO A 13 -11.88 -5.92 9.16
C PRO A 13 -11.28 -6.09 7.75
N PRO A 14 -11.95 -5.57 6.71
CA PRO A 14 -11.46 -5.68 5.34
C PRO A 14 -10.06 -5.05 5.22
N ARG A 15 -9.13 -5.77 4.59
CA ARG A 15 -7.78 -5.26 4.32
C ARG A 15 -7.83 -4.28 3.16
N LEU A 16 -7.40 -3.04 3.39
CA LEU A 16 -7.10 -2.11 2.31
C LEU A 16 -5.87 -2.60 1.54
N LEU A 17 -5.96 -2.67 0.22
CA LEU A 17 -4.85 -3.09 -0.65
C LEU A 17 -3.96 -1.89 -1.03
N PRO A 18 -2.65 -2.11 -1.24
CA PRO A 18 -1.70 -1.03 -1.56
C PRO A 18 -1.81 -0.55 -3.03
N TRP A 19 -2.71 -1.13 -3.82
CA TRP A 19 -3.07 -0.69 -5.16
C TRP A 19 -4.53 -0.23 -5.22
N THR A 20 -4.83 0.60 -6.20
CA THR A 20 -6.19 1.04 -6.49
C THR A 20 -6.92 0.01 -7.36
N GLY A 21 -8.23 -0.05 -7.19
CA GLY A 21 -9.13 -0.70 -8.14
C GLY A 21 -9.40 0.17 -9.36
N THR A 22 -10.46 -0.18 -10.07
CA THR A 22 -10.96 0.56 -11.23
C THR A 22 -11.19 2.03 -10.88
N GLU A 23 -10.85 2.93 -11.80
CA GLU A 23 -11.05 4.38 -11.65
C GLU A 23 -10.32 5.00 -10.43
N GLY A 24 -9.24 4.36 -9.95
CA GLY A 24 -8.46 4.88 -8.81
C GLY A 24 -9.13 4.68 -7.46
N LYS A 25 -10.25 3.94 -7.39
CA LYS A 25 -10.97 3.71 -6.14
C LYS A 25 -10.18 2.81 -5.18
N PRO A 26 -10.30 2.98 -3.85
CA PRO A 26 -9.71 2.07 -2.88
C PRO A 26 -10.18 0.63 -3.12
N CYS A 27 -9.26 -0.33 -2.99
CA CYS A 27 -9.54 -1.75 -3.17
C CYS A 27 -9.42 -2.47 -1.82
N TYR A 28 -10.39 -3.33 -1.49
CA TYR A 28 -10.42 -4.06 -0.22
C TYR A 28 -10.46 -5.57 -0.45
N LEU A 29 -9.77 -6.31 0.41
CA LEU A 29 -9.78 -7.77 0.49
C LEU A 29 -10.55 -8.19 1.73
N ILE A 30 -11.55 -9.05 1.54
CA ILE A 30 -12.29 -9.74 2.61
C ILE A 30 -11.91 -11.22 2.52
N THR A 31 -11.32 -11.76 3.58
CA THR A 31 -10.79 -13.13 3.62
C THR A 31 -10.75 -13.61 5.06
N ASP A 32 -10.99 -14.91 5.28
CA ASP A 32 -10.77 -15.57 6.57
C ASP A 32 -9.29 -15.98 6.77
N ASP A 33 -8.48 -15.93 5.70
CA ASP A 33 -7.06 -16.27 5.68
C ASP A 33 -6.18 -15.02 5.51
N HIS A 34 -5.45 -14.66 6.57
CA HIS A 34 -4.54 -13.50 6.59
C HIS A 34 -3.23 -13.74 5.82
N ASP A 35 -2.84 -14.98 5.55
CA ASP A 35 -1.63 -15.32 4.76
C ASP A 35 -1.98 -15.89 3.36
N GLY A 36 -3.21 -15.64 2.91
CA GLY A 36 -3.67 -16.03 1.59
C GLY A 36 -2.83 -15.39 0.46
N PRO A 37 -2.89 -15.93 -0.78
CA PRO A 37 -2.07 -15.46 -1.89
C PRO A 37 -2.15 -13.95 -2.17
N VAL A 38 -3.34 -13.35 -2.00
CA VAL A 38 -3.54 -11.90 -2.22
C VAL A 38 -2.95 -11.08 -1.08
N SER A 39 -3.01 -11.56 0.17
CA SER A 39 -2.37 -10.92 1.31
C SER A 39 -0.86 -10.87 1.14
N ARG A 40 -0.24 -11.98 0.70
CA ARG A 40 1.21 -12.00 0.39
C ARG A 40 1.57 -11.09 -0.77
N LEU A 41 0.73 -11.03 -1.81
CA LEU A 41 0.93 -10.07 -2.90
C LEU A 41 0.87 -8.63 -2.41
N ALA A 42 -0.06 -8.33 -1.49
CA ALA A 42 -0.13 -7.03 -0.84
C ALA A 42 1.12 -6.72 -0.02
N ASP A 43 1.66 -7.67 0.73
CA ASP A 43 2.90 -7.47 1.49
C ASP A 43 4.11 -7.20 0.58
N ILE A 44 4.21 -7.93 -0.54
CA ILE A 44 5.24 -7.69 -1.56
C ILE A 44 5.09 -6.30 -2.16
N ALA A 45 3.88 -5.91 -2.55
CA ALA A 45 3.61 -4.59 -3.13
C ALA A 45 3.92 -3.45 -2.14
N GLU A 46 3.52 -3.60 -0.86
CA GLU A 46 3.88 -2.65 0.21
C GLU A 46 5.42 -2.54 0.31
N SER A 47 6.15 -3.66 0.29
CA SER A 47 7.62 -3.65 0.35
C SER A 47 8.26 -2.97 -0.86
N VAL A 48 7.75 -3.21 -2.06
CA VAL A 48 8.26 -2.62 -3.30
C VAL A 48 8.04 -1.10 -3.31
N GLN A 49 6.84 -0.64 -2.94
CA GLN A 49 6.50 0.78 -2.86
C GLN A 49 7.39 1.52 -1.84
N LEU A 50 7.56 0.95 -0.63
CA LEU A 50 8.44 1.52 0.38
C LEU A 50 9.91 1.56 -0.07
N GLY A 51 10.38 0.51 -0.74
CA GLY A 51 11.73 0.45 -1.31
C GLY A 51 11.94 1.50 -2.41
N ALA A 52 10.99 1.66 -3.32
CA ALA A 52 11.02 2.68 -4.36
C ALA A 52 11.03 4.10 -3.77
N GLY A 53 10.19 4.38 -2.76
CA GLY A 53 10.21 5.64 -2.03
C GLY A 53 11.56 5.92 -1.36
N GLY A 54 12.17 4.90 -0.75
CA GLY A 54 13.51 5.02 -0.16
C GLY A 54 14.59 5.37 -1.19
N GLN A 55 14.58 4.72 -2.35
CA GLN A 55 15.51 5.01 -3.46
C GLN A 55 15.31 6.43 -4.01
N LEU A 56 14.06 6.85 -4.19
CA LEU A 56 13.75 8.19 -4.68
C LEU A 56 14.21 9.27 -3.69
N VAL A 57 14.01 9.08 -2.39
CA VAL A 57 14.50 10.02 -1.37
C VAL A 57 16.03 10.08 -1.34
N ALA A 58 16.71 8.95 -1.51
CA ALA A 58 18.16 8.93 -1.62
C ALA A 58 18.64 9.74 -2.84
N HIS A 59 18.04 9.50 -4.01
CA HIS A 59 18.36 10.25 -5.23
C HIS A 59 18.03 11.74 -5.10
N ALA A 60 16.89 12.10 -4.51
CA ALA A 60 16.50 13.48 -4.26
C ALA A 60 17.56 14.24 -3.44
N ARG A 61 18.12 13.60 -2.40
CA ARG A 61 19.16 14.20 -1.56
C ARG A 61 20.46 14.46 -2.32
N GLU A 62 20.77 13.65 -3.33
CA GLU A 62 21.96 13.83 -4.17
C GLU A 62 21.81 15.01 -5.12
N ILE A 63 20.63 15.19 -5.73
CA ILE A 63 20.44 16.18 -6.79
C ILE A 63 19.97 17.56 -6.29
N LEU A 64 19.24 17.62 -5.17
CA LEU A 64 18.69 18.88 -4.64
C LEU A 64 19.69 20.04 -4.47
N PRO A 65 20.97 19.82 -4.07
CA PRO A 65 21.93 20.91 -3.92
C PRO A 65 22.21 21.69 -5.22
N ASP A 66 22.18 21.00 -6.36
CA ASP A 66 22.60 21.55 -7.66
C ASP A 66 21.49 21.43 -8.74
N ALA A 67 20.26 21.08 -8.33
CA ALA A 67 19.18 20.80 -9.26
C ALA A 67 18.77 22.04 -10.07
N PRO A 68 18.74 21.95 -11.42
CA PRO A 68 18.21 23.03 -12.24
C PRO A 68 16.69 23.17 -12.01
N PRO A 69 16.11 24.38 -12.18
CA PRO A 69 14.69 24.62 -11.91
C PRO A 69 13.71 23.69 -12.64
N GLY A 70 14.08 23.20 -13.83
CA GLY A 70 13.27 22.26 -14.60
C GLY A 70 13.15 20.86 -13.97
N GLU A 71 14.19 20.41 -13.28
CA GLU A 71 14.23 19.09 -12.62
C GLU A 71 13.50 19.10 -11.28
N LEU A 72 13.46 20.25 -10.59
CA LEU A 72 12.77 20.40 -9.30
C LEU A 72 11.27 20.08 -9.40
N ARG A 73 10.60 20.50 -10.49
CA ARG A 73 9.17 20.19 -10.68
C ARG A 73 8.94 18.69 -10.84
N PHE A 74 9.73 18.04 -11.71
CA PHE A 74 9.62 16.60 -11.94
C PHE A 74 9.93 15.82 -10.66
N LEU A 75 10.99 16.20 -9.94
CA LEU A 75 11.34 15.59 -8.66
C LEU A 75 10.22 15.73 -7.63
N ALA A 76 9.59 16.91 -7.54
CA ALA A 76 8.46 17.13 -6.64
C ALA A 76 7.24 16.28 -7.01
N GLU A 77 6.93 16.11 -8.29
CA GLU A 77 5.87 15.20 -8.77
C GLU A 77 6.16 13.75 -8.37
N CYS A 78 7.38 13.27 -8.60
CA CYS A 78 7.78 11.92 -8.19
C CYS A 78 7.70 11.72 -6.67
N LEU A 79 8.19 12.68 -5.89
CA LEU A 79 8.16 12.62 -4.42
C LEU A 79 6.73 12.64 -3.88
N THR A 80 5.83 13.41 -4.51
CA THR A 80 4.41 13.44 -4.15
C THR A 80 3.76 12.08 -4.39
N GLN A 81 4.00 11.47 -5.55
CA GLN A 81 3.47 10.13 -5.84
C GLN A 81 4.01 9.08 -4.87
N ALA A 82 5.31 9.09 -4.57
CA ALA A 82 5.90 8.17 -3.62
C ALA A 82 5.33 8.36 -2.20
N LEU A 83 5.04 9.60 -1.81
CA LEU A 83 4.40 9.90 -0.53
C LEU A 83 2.96 9.36 -0.48
N ASP A 84 2.18 9.50 -1.55
CA ASP A 84 0.84 8.94 -1.62
C ASP A 84 0.85 7.40 -1.47
N ASP A 85 1.81 6.73 -2.09
CA ASP A 85 2.00 5.29 -1.94
C ASP A 85 2.35 4.93 -0.48
N VAL A 86 3.29 5.65 0.14
CA VAL A 86 3.68 5.45 1.55
C VAL A 86 2.49 5.66 2.50
N LEU A 87 1.69 6.71 2.28
CA LEU A 87 0.51 7.00 3.09
C LEU A 87 -0.55 5.90 2.96
N ARG A 88 -0.74 5.35 1.75
CA ARG A 88 -1.63 4.20 1.54
C ARG A 88 -1.14 2.95 2.26
N VAL A 89 0.16 2.64 2.20
CA VAL A 89 0.76 1.52 2.95
C VAL A 89 0.58 1.72 4.46
N ALA A 90 0.83 2.92 4.96
CA ALA A 90 0.64 3.26 6.37
C ALA A 90 -0.82 3.08 6.82
N GLN A 91 -1.78 3.55 6.02
CA GLN A 91 -3.21 3.38 6.31
C GLN A 91 -3.62 1.90 6.29
N SER A 92 -3.14 1.14 5.30
CA SER A 92 -3.38 -0.31 5.20
C SER A 92 -2.89 -1.04 6.44
N ARG A 93 -1.66 -0.75 6.88
CA ARG A 93 -1.06 -1.36 8.08
C ARG A 93 -1.78 -0.91 9.35
N GLY A 94 -2.08 0.38 9.50
CA GLY A 94 -2.78 0.93 10.67
C GLY A 94 -4.12 0.28 10.92
N ARG A 95 -4.95 0.13 9.87
CA ARG A 95 -6.25 -0.56 9.97
C ARG A 95 -6.14 -2.02 10.41
N ARG A 96 -5.05 -2.70 10.04
CA ARG A 96 -4.78 -4.08 10.51
C ARG A 96 -4.36 -4.12 11.97
N LEU A 97 -3.74 -3.06 12.50
CA LEU A 97 -3.38 -2.97 13.92
C LEU A 97 -4.60 -2.63 14.77
N GLU A 98 -5.44 -1.69 14.34
CA GLU A 98 -6.71 -1.35 15.01
C GLU A 98 -7.67 -2.54 15.09
N GLY A 99 -7.62 -3.45 14.11
CA GLY A 99 -8.39 -4.69 14.11
C GLY A 99 -7.85 -5.81 15.02
N LEU A 100 -6.68 -5.61 15.66
CA LEU A 100 -6.09 -6.54 16.63
C LEU A 100 -6.37 -6.11 18.09
N GLU A 101 -6.92 -4.92 18.32
CA GLU A 101 -7.37 -4.40 19.62
C GLU A 101 -8.84 -4.74 19.89
#